data_AF-A0A9D5PQV3-F1
#
_entry.id   AF-A0A9D5PQV3-F1
#
_cell.length_a   1.000
_cell.length_b   1.000
_cell.length_c   1.000
_cell.angle_alpha   90.00
_cell.angle_beta   90.00
_cell.angle_gamma   90.00
#
_symmetry.space_group_name_H-M   'P 1'
#
loop_
_entity.id
_entity.type
_entity.pdbx_description
1 polymer ?
#
loop_
_entity_poly.entity_id
_entity_poly.type
_entity_poly.pdbx_seq_one_letter_code
_entity_poly.pdbx_strand_id
1 'polypeptide(L)'
;MKSIRAKILIVVISCLVIMTAVVSAIGVSMTHDIMHKDADRILKNMCEKEAAYINDMLNDISSSVSLMEHYASTELLDVEMLSEEEYREGYLSKMKNLFSEIGVSTGGAAAFYFRLNPEYSTGITGFFARVSNGSLEEVTAADINAYRRPMSYMWDATTQPWKRRRVSGCSPTAILSREIC
;
A
#
# COMPACT_ATOMS: atom_id res chain seq x y z
N MET A 1 -52.72 17.34 -55.39
CA MET A 1 -53.25 17.69 -54.06
C MET A 1 -53.16 16.46 -53.18
N LYS A 2 -52.28 16.41 -52.17
CA LYS A 2 -52.06 15.19 -51.36
C LYS A 2 -53.32 14.87 -50.55
N SER A 3 -53.79 13.62 -50.66
CA SER A 3 -55.00 13.09 -50.02
C SER A 3 -55.05 13.39 -48.52
N ILE A 4 -56.24 13.65 -47.98
CA ILE A 4 -56.50 13.85 -46.54
C ILE A 4 -55.88 12.73 -45.68
N ARG A 5 -55.85 11.51 -46.20
CA ARG A 5 -55.22 10.35 -45.53
C ARG A 5 -53.72 10.56 -45.29
N ALA A 6 -53.01 11.21 -46.21
CA ALA A 6 -51.58 11.49 -46.08
C ALA A 6 -51.31 12.59 -45.04
N LYS A 7 -52.22 13.56 -44.87
CA LYS A 7 -52.06 14.62 -43.84
C LYS A 7 -52.15 14.05 -42.43
N ILE A 8 -53.13 13.16 -42.18
CA ILE A 8 -53.31 12.52 -40.87
C ILE A 8 -52.10 11.62 -40.54
N LEU A 9 -51.62 10.85 -41.52
CA LEU A 9 -50.46 9.97 -41.33
C LEU A 9 -49.17 10.73 -41.01
N ILE A 10 -48.94 11.90 -41.64
CA ILE A 10 -47.78 12.76 -41.33
C ILE A 10 -47.84 13.28 -39.88
N VAL A 11 -49.02 13.68 -39.40
CA VAL A 11 -49.19 14.20 -38.02
C VAL A 11 -48.87 13.11 -37.00
N VAL A 12 -49.38 11.89 -37.18
CA VAL A 12 -49.13 10.77 -36.25
C VAL A 12 -47.64 10.42 -36.21
N ILE A 13 -46.98 10.34 -37.37
CA ILE A 13 -45.53 10.06 -37.43
C ILE A 13 -44.73 11.17 -36.76
N SER A 14 -45.09 12.45 -36.97
CA SER A 14 -44.40 13.57 -36.33
C SER A 14 -44.50 13.53 -34.81
N CYS A 15 -45.66 13.15 -34.28
CA CYS A 15 -45.88 13.00 -32.84
C CYS A 15 -44.98 11.89 -32.27
N LEU A 16 -44.89 10.74 -32.95
CA LEU A 16 -44.03 9.63 -32.53
C LEU A 16 -42.54 10.02 -32.52
N VAL A 17 -42.08 10.78 -33.52
CA VAL A 17 -40.68 11.25 -33.59
C VAL A 17 -40.36 12.23 -32.47
N ILE A 18 -41.29 13.12 -32.12
CA ILE A 18 -41.09 14.07 -31.02
C ILE A 18 -40.99 13.32 -29.69
N MET A 19 -41.88 12.34 -29.47
CA MET A 19 -41.88 11.55 -28.23
C MET A 19 -40.57 10.77 -28.05
N THR A 20 -40.06 10.14 -29.11
CA THR A 20 -38.77 9.43 -29.02
C THR A 20 -37.59 10.38 -28.80
N ALA A 21 -37.58 11.55 -29.46
CA ALA A 21 -36.52 12.54 -29.28
C ALA A 21 -36.43 13.06 -27.83
N VAL A 22 -37.57 13.31 -27.18
CA VAL A 22 -37.60 13.76 -25.78
C VAL A 22 -37.05 12.70 -24.84
N VAL A 23 -37.46 11.44 -24.99
CA VAL A 23 -36.97 10.33 -24.15
C VAL A 23 -35.47 10.10 -24.36
N SER A 24 -34.97 10.17 -25.60
CA SER A 24 -33.54 10.04 -25.90
C SER A 24 -32.72 11.18 -25.29
N ALA A 25 -33.20 12.42 -25.35
CA ALA A 25 -32.47 13.57 -24.78
C ALA A 25 -32.34 13.48 -23.25
N ILE A 26 -33.41 13.06 -22.56
CA ILE A 26 -33.39 12.84 -21.11
C ILE A 26 -32.46 11.68 -20.75
N GLY A 27 -32.56 10.56 -21.49
CA GLY A 27 -31.71 9.39 -21.27
C GLY A 27 -30.23 9.71 -21.37
N VAL A 28 -29.82 10.40 -22.45
CA VAL A 28 -28.42 10.79 -22.66
C VAL A 28 -27.92 11.73 -21.55
N SER A 29 -28.73 12.73 -21.17
CA SER A 29 -28.35 13.69 -20.12
C SER A 29 -28.16 13.02 -18.77
N MET A 30 -29.07 12.11 -18.39
CA MET A 30 -28.95 11.35 -17.14
C MET A 30 -27.76 10.40 -17.15
N THR A 31 -27.50 9.73 -18.28
CA THR A 31 -26.38 8.80 -18.40
C THR A 31 -25.02 9.50 -18.24
N HIS A 32 -24.83 10.70 -18.78
CA HIS A 32 -23.56 11.43 -18.62
C HIS A 32 -23.25 11.75 -17.16
N ASP A 33 -24.23 12.22 -16.39
CA ASP A 33 -24.03 12.56 -14.97
C ASP A 33 -23.84 11.31 -14.10
N ILE A 34 -24.54 10.22 -14.40
CA ILE A 34 -24.43 8.95 -13.66
C ILE A 34 -23.08 8.30 -13.94
N MET A 35 -22.60 8.29 -15.19
CA MET A 35 -21.33 7.67 -15.56
C MET A 35 -20.12 8.32 -14.85
N HIS A 36 -20.08 9.66 -14.76
CA HIS A 36 -18.99 10.33 -14.07
C HIS A 36 -19.04 10.09 -12.55
N LYS A 37 -20.22 10.20 -11.94
CA LYS A 37 -20.40 9.95 -10.51
C LYS A 37 -20.10 8.50 -10.12
N ASP A 38 -20.48 7.55 -10.97
CA ASP A 38 -20.17 6.13 -10.74
C ASP A 38 -18.70 5.83 -10.96
N ALA A 39 -18.05 6.43 -11.97
CA ALA A 39 -16.61 6.27 -12.17
C ALA A 39 -15.81 6.80 -10.98
N ASP A 40 -16.13 8.00 -10.49
CA ASP A 40 -15.45 8.59 -9.32
C ASP A 40 -15.70 7.76 -8.06
N ARG A 41 -16.94 7.30 -7.85
CA ARG A 41 -17.30 6.45 -6.71
C ARG A 41 -16.59 5.11 -6.77
N ILE A 42 -16.55 4.47 -7.93
CA ILE A 42 -15.86 3.19 -8.14
C ILE A 42 -14.36 3.36 -7.91
N LEU A 43 -13.75 4.40 -8.47
CA LEU A 43 -12.33 4.69 -8.28
C LEU A 43 -12.00 4.98 -6.82
N LYS A 44 -12.82 5.80 -6.15
CA LYS A 44 -12.67 6.09 -4.72
C LYS A 44 -12.77 4.83 -3.88
N ASN A 45 -13.80 4.02 -4.09
CA ASN A 45 -13.99 2.77 -3.36
C ASN A 45 -12.84 1.79 -3.61
N MET A 46 -12.33 1.70 -4.84
CA MET A 46 -11.15 0.88 -5.13
C MET A 46 -9.90 1.43 -4.44
N CYS A 47 -9.66 2.73 -4.48
CA CYS A 47 -8.53 3.36 -3.81
C CYS A 47 -8.58 3.15 -2.29
N GLU A 48 -9.73 3.38 -1.66
CA GLU A 48 -9.95 3.15 -0.24
C GLU A 48 -9.75 1.68 0.14
N LYS A 49 -10.21 0.75 -0.71
CA LYS A 49 -10.02 -0.68 -0.50
C LYS A 49 -8.54 -1.08 -0.58
N GLU A 50 -7.82 -0.63 -1.61
CA GLU A 50 -6.40 -0.93 -1.76
C GLU A 50 -5.57 -0.27 -0.64
N ALA A 51 -5.91 0.95 -0.23
CA ALA A 51 -5.28 1.62 0.90
C ALA A 51 -5.53 0.87 2.21
N ALA A 52 -6.76 0.41 2.45
CA ALA A 52 -7.10 -0.40 3.62
C ALA A 52 -6.32 -1.72 3.63
N TYR A 53 -6.22 -2.39 2.48
CA TYR A 53 -5.43 -3.62 2.35
C TYR A 53 -3.95 -3.43 2.73
N ILE A 54 -3.32 -2.35 2.24
CA ILE A 54 -1.93 -2.02 2.60
C ILE A 54 -1.83 -1.70 4.09
N ASN A 55 -2.77 -0.94 4.63
CA ASN A 55 -2.79 -0.57 6.05
C ASN A 55 -2.92 -1.80 6.95
N ASP A 56 -3.80 -2.75 6.61
CA ASP A 56 -3.98 -3.99 7.35
C ASP A 56 -2.69 -4.82 7.35
N MET A 57 -2.04 -4.98 6.19
CA MET A 57 -0.74 -5.66 6.10
C MET A 57 0.34 -5.00 6.96
N LEU A 58 0.41 -3.67 6.96
CA LEU A 58 1.37 -2.92 7.78
C LEU A 58 1.07 -3.04 9.28
N ASN A 59 -0.21 -3.09 9.67
CA ASN A 59 -0.63 -3.30 11.05
C ASN A 59 -0.26 -4.69 11.55
N ASP A 60 -0.42 -5.72 10.71
CA ASP A 60 -0.02 -7.09 11.04
C ASP A 60 1.50 -7.19 11.27
N ILE A 61 2.29 -6.52 10.41
CA ILE A 61 3.74 -6.42 10.57
C ILE A 61 4.09 -5.66 11.86
N SER A 62 3.45 -4.52 12.10
CA SER A 62 3.70 -3.71 13.31
C SER A 62 3.38 -4.47 14.59
N SER A 63 2.27 -5.21 14.61
CA SER A 63 1.86 -6.01 15.76
C SER A 63 2.86 -7.15 16.01
N SER A 64 3.34 -7.78 14.95
CA SER A 64 4.36 -8.83 15.03
C SER A 64 5.70 -8.31 15.56
N VAL A 65 6.12 -7.12 15.12
CA VAL A 65 7.33 -6.45 15.62
C VAL A 65 7.19 -6.05 17.07
N SER A 66 6.03 -5.51 17.48
CA SER A 66 5.77 -5.16 18.89
C SER A 66 5.80 -6.40 19.79
N LEU A 67 5.31 -7.54 19.30
CA LEU A 67 5.43 -8.81 20.00
C LEU A 67 6.89 -9.26 20.15
N MET A 68 7.68 -9.19 19.07
CA MET A 68 9.12 -9.50 19.10
C MET A 68 9.88 -8.60 20.09
N GLU A 69 9.59 -7.30 20.09
CA GLU A 69 10.16 -6.32 21.03
C GLU A 69 9.81 -6.67 22.48
N HIS A 70 8.53 -6.94 22.75
CA HIS A 70 8.07 -7.31 24.08
C HIS A 70 8.78 -8.55 24.61
N TYR A 71 8.89 -9.60 23.80
CA TYR A 71 9.65 -10.80 24.18
C TYR A 71 11.14 -10.54 24.36
N ALA A 72 11.76 -9.77 23.47
CA ALA A 72 13.18 -9.42 23.60
C ALA A 72 13.46 -8.70 24.92
N SER A 73 12.59 -7.76 25.31
CA SER A 73 12.71 -7.02 26.57
C SER A 73 12.42 -7.87 27.81
N THR A 74 11.47 -8.80 27.73
CA THR A 74 11.03 -9.61 28.88
C THR A 74 12.01 -10.74 29.18
N GLU A 75 12.61 -11.31 28.14
CA GLU A 75 13.58 -12.40 28.26
C GLU A 75 15.00 -11.91 28.58
N LEU A 76 15.24 -10.61 28.44
CA LEU A 76 16.51 -10.00 28.81
C LEU A 76 16.55 -9.76 30.32
N LEU A 77 17.24 -10.64 31.04
CA LEU A 77 17.36 -10.54 32.51
C LEU A 77 18.27 -9.39 32.91
N ASP A 78 19.42 -9.27 32.25
CA ASP A 78 20.42 -8.23 32.49
C ASP A 78 21.17 -7.92 31.19
N VAL A 79 21.37 -6.64 30.93
CA VAL A 79 22.13 -6.15 29.76
C VAL A 79 23.61 -6.44 29.93
N GLU A 80 24.13 -6.46 31.16
CA GLU A 80 25.55 -6.69 31.45
C GLU A 80 25.96 -8.13 31.13
N MET A 81 25.05 -9.09 31.36
CA MET A 81 25.25 -10.51 31.05
C MET A 81 25.39 -10.79 29.55
N LEU A 82 24.96 -9.88 28.66
CA LEU A 82 25.21 -10.01 27.21
C LEU A 82 26.70 -9.96 26.84
N SER A 83 27.55 -9.49 27.75
CA SER A 83 29.01 -9.54 27.59
C SER A 83 29.53 -10.99 27.63
N GLU A 84 28.87 -11.86 28.39
CA GLU A 84 29.22 -13.28 28.50
C GLU A 84 28.78 -14.04 27.24
N GLU A 85 29.71 -14.78 26.64
CA GLU A 85 29.49 -15.46 25.37
C GLU A 85 28.39 -16.53 25.45
N GLU A 86 28.42 -17.36 26.49
CA GLU A 86 27.46 -18.45 26.69
C GLU A 86 26.03 -17.93 26.88
N TYR A 87 25.86 -16.89 27.70
CA TYR A 87 24.55 -16.25 27.90
C TYR A 87 24.04 -15.60 26.61
N ARG A 88 24.92 -14.89 25.89
CA ARG A 88 24.59 -14.21 24.63
C ARG A 88 24.14 -15.21 23.55
N GLU A 89 24.86 -16.31 23.37
CA GLU A 89 24.49 -17.33 22.38
C GLU A 89 23.16 -18.02 22.74
N GLY A 90 22.96 -18.34 24.02
CA GLY A 90 21.69 -18.91 24.50
C GLY A 90 20.51 -17.99 24.26
N TYR A 91 20.66 -16.70 24.58
CA TYR A 91 19.64 -15.68 24.34
C TYR A 91 19.35 -15.53 22.84
N LEU A 92 20.38 -15.41 22.00
CA LEU A 92 20.20 -15.27 20.55
C LEU A 92 19.52 -16.49 19.92
N SER A 93 19.87 -17.70 20.35
CA SER A 93 19.25 -18.94 19.88
C SER A 93 17.76 -18.99 20.25
N LYS A 94 17.42 -18.61 21.49
CA LYS A 94 16.02 -18.53 21.96
C LYS A 94 15.22 -17.50 21.16
N MET A 95 15.77 -16.29 20.98
CA MET A 95 15.13 -15.23 20.19
C MET A 95 14.99 -15.63 18.72
N LYS A 96 15.99 -16.27 18.13
CA LYS A 96 15.95 -16.73 16.75
C LYS A 96 14.81 -17.72 16.52
N ASN A 97 14.62 -18.70 17.41
CA ASN A 97 13.53 -19.67 17.28
C ASN A 97 12.16 -19.00 17.38
N LEU A 98 11.97 -18.14 18.37
CA LEU A 98 10.71 -17.40 18.55
C LEU A 98 10.42 -16.48 17.35
N PHE A 99 11.42 -15.73 16.90
CA PHE A 99 11.24 -14.76 15.81
C PHE A 99 11.05 -15.45 14.46
N SER A 100 11.61 -16.65 14.30
CA SER A 100 11.37 -17.51 13.14
C SER A 100 9.89 -17.90 13.05
N GLU A 101 9.28 -18.29 14.17
CA GLU A 101 7.86 -18.65 14.22
C GLU A 101 6.94 -17.45 13.96
N ILE A 102 7.26 -16.31 14.57
CA ILE A 102 6.51 -15.06 14.34
C ILE A 102 6.68 -14.62 12.88
N GLY A 103 7.91 -14.58 12.36
CA GLY A 103 8.20 -14.09 11.01
C GLY A 103 7.56 -14.93 9.90
N VAL A 104 7.42 -16.25 10.09
CA VAL A 104 6.72 -17.13 9.13
C VAL A 104 5.20 -16.96 9.21
N SER A 105 4.65 -16.60 10.37
CA SER A 105 3.21 -16.40 10.57
C SER A 105 2.72 -14.98 10.22
N THR A 106 3.61 -13.99 10.17
CA THR A 106 3.28 -12.62 9.75
C THR A 106 3.05 -12.51 8.24
N GLY A 107 1.81 -12.19 7.85
CA GLY A 107 1.45 -11.92 6.46
C GLY A 107 2.21 -10.72 5.88
N GLY A 108 2.84 -10.89 4.72
CA GLY A 108 3.56 -9.80 4.04
C GLY A 108 4.97 -9.51 4.55
N ALA A 109 5.46 -10.24 5.56
CA ALA A 109 6.84 -10.13 6.01
C ALA A 109 7.81 -10.72 4.97
N ALA A 110 8.77 -9.91 4.51
CA ALA A 110 9.80 -10.36 3.57
C ALA A 110 11.07 -10.87 4.27
N ALA A 111 11.44 -10.24 5.39
CA ALA A 111 12.60 -10.59 6.19
C ALA A 111 12.47 -9.99 7.60
N PHE A 112 13.17 -10.56 8.56
CA PHE A 112 13.35 -9.97 9.89
C PHE A 112 14.83 -9.88 10.25
N TYR A 113 15.15 -8.92 11.12
CA TYR A 113 16.49 -8.70 11.62
C TYR A 113 16.43 -8.49 13.14
N PHE A 114 17.40 -9.06 13.85
CA PHE A 114 17.62 -8.78 15.26
C PHE A 114 19.10 -8.50 15.49
N ARG A 115 19.40 -7.43 16.23
CA ARG A 115 20.77 -6.99 16.47
C ARG A 115 20.92 -6.49 17.90
N LEU A 116 21.98 -6.95 18.56
CA LEU A 116 22.37 -6.42 19.86
C LEU A 116 23.14 -5.10 19.69
N ASN A 117 23.01 -4.22 20.68
CA ASN A 117 23.77 -2.98 20.69
C ASN A 117 25.28 -3.31 20.79
N PRO A 118 26.14 -2.77 19.90
CA PRO A 118 27.59 -2.98 19.95
C PRO A 118 28.26 -2.47 21.23
N GLU A 119 27.60 -1.66 22.05
CA GLU A 119 28.12 -1.24 23.37
C GLU A 119 28.18 -2.41 24.38
N TYR A 120 27.30 -3.40 24.23
CA TYR A 120 27.14 -4.54 25.14
C TYR A 120 27.48 -5.89 24.48
N SER A 121 27.97 -5.86 23.23
CA SER A 121 28.32 -7.06 22.48
C SER A 121 29.57 -6.84 21.62
N THR A 122 30.47 -7.83 21.59
CA THR A 122 31.69 -7.74 20.78
C THR A 122 31.39 -8.03 19.31
N GLY A 123 31.21 -6.98 18.51
CA GLY A 123 31.11 -7.08 17.04
C GLY A 123 29.69 -6.94 16.47
N ILE A 124 29.46 -7.47 15.26
CA ILE A 124 28.12 -7.53 14.64
C ILE A 124 27.40 -8.77 15.18
N THR A 125 26.80 -8.66 16.35
CA THR A 125 26.11 -9.78 17.00
C THR A 125 24.60 -9.67 16.77
N GLY A 126 24.04 -10.66 16.05
CA GLY A 126 22.64 -10.67 15.63
C GLY A 126 22.36 -11.70 14.53
N PHE A 127 21.12 -11.74 14.05
CA PHE A 127 20.71 -12.61 12.95
C PHE A 127 19.79 -11.87 11.97
N PHE A 128 19.83 -12.31 10.71
CA PHE A 128 18.97 -11.85 9.64
C PHE A 128 18.42 -13.06 8.89
N ALA A 129 17.10 -13.11 8.72
CA ALA A 129 16.47 -14.21 8.02
C ALA A 129 15.45 -13.65 7.02
N ARG A 130 15.48 -14.24 5.82
CA ARG A 130 14.52 -13.95 4.77
C ARG A 130 13.40 -14.98 4.83
N VAL A 131 12.17 -14.49 4.74
CA VAL A 131 10.98 -15.34 4.64
C VAL A 131 10.73 -15.59 3.16
N SER A 132 10.84 -16.85 2.73
CA SER A 132 10.66 -17.28 1.34
C SER A 132 9.71 -18.47 1.30
N ASN A 133 8.50 -18.29 0.76
CA ASN A 133 7.49 -19.35 0.59
C ASN A 133 7.23 -20.20 1.86
N GLY A 134 7.16 -19.58 3.04
CA GLY A 134 6.93 -20.29 4.32
C GLY A 134 8.16 -21.04 4.84
N SER A 135 9.32 -20.85 4.23
CA SER A 135 10.62 -21.34 4.70
C SER A 135 11.54 -20.17 5.03
N LEU A 136 12.46 -20.40 5.97
CA LEU A 136 13.44 -19.42 6.41
C LEU A 136 14.78 -19.67 5.73
N GLU A 137 15.23 -18.67 4.97
CA GLU A 137 16.57 -18.62 4.45
C GLU A 137 17.40 -17.71 5.36
N GLU A 138 18.29 -18.31 6.15
CA GLU A 138 19.25 -17.55 6.94
C GLU A 138 20.27 -16.92 6.00
N VAL A 139 20.31 -15.59 6.02
CA VAL A 139 21.25 -14.81 5.22
C VAL A 139 22.24 -14.18 6.20
N THR A 140 23.54 -14.29 5.92
CA THR A 140 24.58 -13.69 6.76
C THR A 140 24.22 -12.25 7.08
N ALA A 141 24.15 -11.90 8.37
CA ALA A 141 23.71 -10.60 8.83
C ALA A 141 24.45 -9.49 8.08
N ALA A 142 23.76 -8.83 7.16
CA ALA A 142 24.34 -7.76 6.37
C ALA A 142 24.62 -6.58 7.30
N ASP A 143 25.84 -6.04 7.26
CA ASP A 143 26.23 -4.88 8.04
C ASP A 143 25.28 -3.71 7.73
N ILE A 144 24.36 -3.41 8.66
CA ILE A 144 23.40 -2.31 8.52
C ILE A 144 24.10 -0.94 8.44
N ASN A 145 25.39 -0.85 8.83
CA ASN A 145 26.19 0.35 8.59
C ASN A 145 26.35 0.66 7.09
N ALA A 146 26.25 -0.34 6.20
CA ALA A 146 26.21 -0.12 4.76
C ALA A 146 24.94 0.64 4.31
N TYR A 147 23.85 0.53 5.07
CA TYR A 147 22.58 1.22 4.83
C TYR A 147 22.39 2.46 5.71
N ARG A 148 23.28 2.68 6.70
CA ARG A 148 23.38 3.90 7.50
C ARG A 148 24.00 5.04 6.67
N ARG A 149 23.46 5.26 5.48
CA ARG A 149 23.69 6.51 4.76
C ARG A 149 22.91 7.61 5.52
N PRO A 150 23.41 8.86 5.58
CA PRO A 150 22.79 9.94 6.34
C PRO A 150 21.41 10.34 5.77
N MET A 151 20.34 10.20 6.57
CA MET A 151 18.91 10.48 6.32
C MET A 151 18.55 11.67 5.39
N SER A 152 19.47 12.60 5.14
CA SER A 152 19.36 13.76 4.25
C SER A 152 18.88 13.47 2.81
N TYR A 153 19.20 12.32 2.20
CA TYR A 153 18.82 12.05 0.80
C TYR A 153 17.51 11.25 0.65
N MET A 154 16.87 10.80 1.74
CA MET A 154 15.65 10.00 1.67
C MET A 154 14.37 10.85 1.65
N TRP A 155 14.44 12.08 2.15
CA TRP A 155 13.33 13.05 2.15
C TRP A 155 13.47 14.16 1.11
N ASP A 156 14.57 14.21 0.34
CA ASP A 156 14.67 15.15 -0.77
C ASP A 156 13.89 14.62 -1.99
N ALA A 157 12.57 14.79 -1.93
CA ALA A 157 11.65 14.47 -3.01
C ALA A 157 11.93 15.27 -4.30
N THR A 158 12.86 16.24 -4.28
CA THR A 158 13.21 17.06 -5.46
C THR A 158 14.34 16.47 -6.32
N THR A 159 15.12 15.51 -5.79
CA THR A 159 16.27 14.91 -6.51
C THR A 159 16.01 13.54 -7.15
N GLN A 160 14.79 12.99 -7.04
CA GLN A 160 14.42 11.71 -7.65
C GLN A 160 14.19 11.86 -9.18
N PRO A 161 15.01 11.26 -10.07
CA PRO A 161 14.93 11.47 -11.52
C PRO A 161 13.75 10.77 -12.22
N TRP A 162 12.96 9.96 -11.51
CA TRP A 162 11.84 9.21 -12.11
C TRP A 162 10.54 10.02 -12.27
N LYS A 163 10.50 11.30 -11.87
CA LYS A 163 9.33 12.16 -12.03
C LYS A 163 9.41 13.12 -13.22
N ARG A 164 9.82 12.66 -14.41
CA ARG A 164 9.54 13.31 -15.71
C ARG A 164 9.41 12.32 -16.86
N ARG A 165 8.46 11.39 -16.78
CA ARG A 165 7.73 10.99 -17.99
C ARG A 165 6.34 11.58 -17.91
N ARG A 166 6.19 12.78 -18.47
CA ARG A 166 4.89 13.25 -18.96
C ARG A 166 4.38 12.16 -19.89
N VAL A 167 3.38 11.42 -19.46
CA VAL A 167 2.55 10.64 -20.38
C VAL A 167 1.87 11.70 -21.25
N SER A 168 2.34 11.84 -22.48
CA SER A 168 1.75 12.70 -23.50
C SER A 168 0.35 12.16 -23.81
N GLY A 169 -0.65 12.64 -23.06
CA GLY A 169 -2.03 12.18 -23.20
C GLY A 169 -3.01 12.78 -22.20
N CYS A 170 -2.57 13.25 -21.04
CA CYS A 170 -3.46 13.93 -20.09
C CYS A 170 -3.39 15.45 -20.26
N SER A 171 -4.47 16.03 -20.78
CA SER A 171 -4.67 17.48 -20.85
C SER A 171 -4.72 18.09 -19.43
N PRO A 172 -4.05 19.22 -19.15
CA PRO A 172 -3.82 19.73 -17.80
C PRO A 172 -4.94 20.65 -17.24
N THR A 173 -6.21 20.45 -17.63
CA THR A 173 -7.27 21.42 -17.32
C THR A 173 -8.13 21.13 -16.08
N ALA A 174 -7.80 20.15 -15.24
CA ALA A 174 -8.68 19.79 -14.12
C ALA A 174 -7.95 19.51 -12.80
N ILE A 175 -6.96 20.32 -12.40
CA ILE A 175 -6.52 20.35 -11.00
C ILE A 175 -6.18 21.80 -10.63
N LEU A 176 -7.22 22.60 -10.44
CA LEU A 176 -7.12 23.86 -9.71
C LEU A 176 -8.48 24.12 -9.07
N SER A 177 -8.45 24.38 -7.76
CA SER A 177 -9.58 24.70 -6.88
C SER A 177 -10.24 23.53 -6.17
N ARG A 178 -9.68 23.14 -5.03
CA ARG A 178 -10.24 23.54 -3.72
C ARG A 178 -9.35 23.03 -2.58
N GLU A 179 -8.48 23.92 -2.11
CA GLU A 179 -8.21 24.02 -0.67
C GLU A 179 -9.44 24.68 -0.05
N ILE A 180 -10.02 24.06 0.98
CA ILE A 180 -10.95 24.72 1.90
C ILE A 180 -10.59 24.25 3.31
N CYS A 181 -10.30 25.24 4.17
CA CYS A 181 -10.31 25.18 5.62
C CYS A 181 -11.59 24.56 6.19
#